data_AF-F0YU98-F1
#
_entry.id   AF-F0YU98-F1
#
_cell.length_a   1.000
_cell.length_b   1.000
_cell.length_c   1.000
_cell.angle_alpha   90.00
_cell.angle_beta   90.00
_cell.angle_gamma   90.00
#
_symmetry.space_group_name_H-M   'P 1'
#
loop_
_entity.id
_entity.type
_entity.pdbx_description
1 polymer ?
#
loop_
_entity_poly.entity_id
_entity_poly.type
_entity_poly.pdbx_seq_one_letter_code
_entity_poly.pdbx_strand_id
1 'polypeptide(L)'
;MRRGTGSLYENFVDELIAEEERQSMAYLRAMREKGFSCADISEQDLHVLLSAQYYAFFEIVRHNMPKDEALNRVRLIADFFRPGWKNIYGG
;
A
#
# COMPACT_ATOMS: atom_id res chain seq x y z
N MET A 1 4.55 11.06 17.89
CA MET A 1 5.74 10.22 18.17
C MET A 1 5.24 8.86 18.65
N ARG A 2 5.08 7.88 17.76
CA ARG A 2 4.84 6.48 18.15
C ARG A 2 6.20 5.81 18.30
N ARG A 3 6.61 5.50 19.52
CA ARG A 3 7.76 4.62 19.77
C ARG A 3 7.25 3.19 19.62
N GLY A 4 7.51 2.58 18.47
CA GLY A 4 7.18 1.19 18.21
C GLY A 4 8.09 0.26 19.02
N THR A 5 7.50 -0.52 19.92
CA THR A 5 8.08 -1.75 20.46
C THR A 5 7.90 -2.89 19.44
N GLY A 6 8.13 -2.61 18.16
CA GLY A 6 8.05 -3.56 17.06
C GLY A 6 9.40 -4.24 16.83
N SER A 7 9.39 -5.44 16.26
CA SER A 7 10.63 -6.04 15.76
C SER A 7 11.23 -5.15 14.65
N LEU A 8 12.53 -5.29 14.35
CA LEU A 8 13.17 -4.55 13.25
C LEU A 8 12.40 -4.67 11.92
N TYR A 9 11.73 -5.80 11.72
CA TYR A 9 10.85 -6.05 10.58
C TYR A 9 9.62 -5.14 10.59
N GLU A 10 8.89 -5.05 11.70
CA GLU A 10 7.72 -4.18 11.81
C GLU A 10 8.08 -2.71 11.60
N ASN A 11 9.21 -2.27 12.17
CA ASN A 11 9.68 -0.90 11.97
C ASN A 11 9.98 -0.60 10.49
N PHE A 12 10.59 -1.55 9.77
CA PHE A 12 10.85 -1.40 8.34
C PHE A 12 9.55 -1.33 7.51
N VAL A 13 8.58 -2.19 7.81
CA VAL A 13 7.29 -2.20 7.11
C VAL A 13 6.53 -0.89 7.35
N ASP A 14 6.50 -0.40 8.59
CA ASP A 14 5.89 0.87 8.96
C ASP A 14 6.54 2.06 8.23
N GLU A 15 7.88 2.10 8.16
CA GLU A 15 8.62 3.14 7.46
C GLU A 15 8.34 3.13 5.94
N LEU A 16 8.25 1.93 5.34
CA LEU A 16 7.92 1.78 3.93
C LEU A 16 6.49 2.26 3.64
N ILE A 17 5.51 1.87 4.46
CA ILE A 17 4.12 2.31 4.31
C ILE A 17 4.02 3.83 4.42
N ALA A 18 4.71 4.44 5.39
CA ALA A 18 4.70 5.88 5.57
C ALA A 18 5.27 6.64 4.35
N GLU A 19 6.32 6.11 3.72
CA GLU A 19 6.86 6.69 2.49
C GLU A 19 5.89 6.55 1.31
N GLU A 20 5.28 5.37 1.15
CA GLU A 20 4.31 5.10 0.08
C GLU A 20 3.04 5.95 0.21
N GLU A 21 2.57 6.15 1.44
CA GLU A 21 1.46 7.05 1.76
C GLU A 21 1.79 8.50 1.35
N ARG A 22 2.99 8.97 1.71
CA ARG A 22 3.47 10.31 1.34
C ARG A 22 3.52 10.51 -0.17
N GLN A 23 4.08 9.54 -0.90
CA GLN A 23 4.16 9.61 -2.36
C GLN A 23 2.78 9.55 -3.02
N SER A 24 1.91 8.66 -2.54
CA SER A 24 0.56 8.46 -3.04
C SER A 24 -0.30 9.72 -2.86
N MET A 25 -0.21 10.39 -1.70
CA MET A 25 -0.89 11.67 -1.47
C MET A 25 -0.34 12.78 -2.37
N ALA A 26 0.98 12.86 -2.55
CA ALA A 26 1.60 13.84 -3.45
C ALA A 26 1.14 13.63 -4.90
N TYR A 27 1.05 12.37 -5.33
CA TYR A 27 0.56 12.00 -6.65
C TYR A 27 -0.91 12.37 -6.85
N LEU A 28 -1.80 12.05 -5.90
CA LEU A 28 -3.21 12.44 -5.95
C LEU A 28 -3.39 13.96 -6.04
N ARG A 29 -2.61 14.73 -5.27
CA ARG A 29 -2.64 16.20 -5.35
C ARG A 29 -2.24 16.69 -6.74
N ALA A 30 -1.12 16.20 -7.27
CA ALA A 30 -0.64 16.58 -8.60
C ALA A 30 -1.63 16.18 -9.72
N MET A 31 -2.32 15.05 -9.59
CA MET A 31 -3.37 14.65 -10.53
C MET A 31 -4.58 15.59 -10.49
N ARG A 32 -5.06 15.92 -9.29
CA ARG A 32 -6.18 16.86 -9.11
C ARG A 32 -5.84 18.25 -9.65
N GLU A 33 -4.62 18.75 -9.42
CA GLU A 33 -4.14 20.03 -9.98
C GLU A 33 -4.14 20.04 -11.52
N LYS A 34 -3.90 18.89 -12.15
CA LYS A 34 -3.96 18.72 -13.61
C LYS A 34 -5.39 18.49 -14.14
N GLY A 35 -6.40 18.52 -13.29
CA GLY A 35 -7.81 18.36 -13.67
C GLY A 35 -8.27 16.91 -13.86
N PHE A 36 -7.49 15.92 -13.41
CA PHE A 36 -7.95 14.52 -13.41
C PHE A 36 -8.99 14.30 -12.31
N SER A 37 -10.05 13.56 -12.63
CA SER A 37 -11.05 13.12 -11.67
C SER A 37 -10.49 11.94 -10.86
N CYS A 38 -9.93 12.25 -9.69
CA CYS A 38 -9.51 11.26 -8.69
C CYS A 38 -10.56 11.18 -7.59
N ALA A 39 -10.65 10.03 -6.90
CA ALA A 39 -11.51 9.93 -5.73
C ALA A 39 -11.07 10.92 -4.65
N ASP A 40 -12.04 11.40 -3.86
CA ASP A 40 -11.73 12.07 -2.60
C ASP A 40 -11.45 11.02 -1.53
N ILE A 41 -10.21 10.97 -1.07
CA ILE A 41 -9.71 9.99 -0.11
C ILE A 41 -8.83 10.72 0.90
N SER A 42 -9.04 10.43 2.18
CA SER A 42 -8.24 11.01 3.25
C SER A 42 -6.88 10.29 3.35
N GLU A 43 -5.90 10.97 3.95
CA GLU A 43 -4.60 10.39 4.27
C GLU A 43 -4.75 9.15 5.17
N GLN A 44 -5.67 9.20 6.15
CA GLN A 44 -5.94 8.08 7.05
C GLN A 44 -6.55 6.87 6.32
N ASP A 45 -7.47 7.07 5.37
CA ASP A 45 -8.05 5.97 4.59
C ASP A 45 -6.97 5.33 3.69
N LEU A 46 -6.14 6.16 3.07
CA LEU A 46 -5.01 5.71 2.26
C LEU A 46 -4.00 4.91 3.09
N HIS A 47 -3.67 5.37 4.29
CA HIS A 47 -2.83 4.66 5.25
C HIS A 47 -3.34 3.26 5.54
N VAL A 48 -4.65 3.12 5.83
CA VAL A 48 -5.29 1.83 6.11
C VAL A 48 -5.19 0.89 4.90
N LEU A 49 -5.48 1.39 3.71
CA LEU A 49 -5.46 0.57 2.49
C LEU A 49 -4.04 0.13 2.09
N LEU A 50 -3.07 1.04 2.16
CA LEU A 50 -1.66 0.73 1.93
C LEU A 50 -1.17 -0.28 2.97
N SER A 51 -1.45 -0.04 4.25
CA SER A 51 -1.08 -0.99 5.32
C SER A 51 -1.62 -2.38 5.04
N ALA A 52 -2.92 -2.50 4.73
CA ALA A 52 -3.54 -3.78 4.44
C ALA A 52 -2.86 -4.52 3.27
N GLN A 53 -2.52 -3.80 2.19
CA GLN A 53 -1.86 -4.39 1.03
C GLN A 53 -0.40 -4.78 1.34
N TYR A 54 0.38 -3.92 1.98
CA TYR A 54 1.78 -4.17 2.28
C TYR A 54 1.91 -5.34 3.27
N TYR A 55 1.15 -5.36 4.35
CA TYR A 55 1.16 -6.48 5.28
C TYR A 55 0.78 -7.81 4.59
N ALA A 56 -0.18 -7.80 3.65
CA ALA A 56 -0.52 -9.00 2.88
C ALA A 56 0.66 -9.49 2.01
N PHE A 57 1.42 -8.57 1.39
CA PHE A 57 2.65 -8.95 0.68
C PHE A 57 3.73 -9.48 1.63
N PHE A 58 3.87 -8.85 2.79
CA PHE A 58 4.89 -9.19 3.77
C PHE A 58 4.66 -10.55 4.44
N GLU A 59 3.42 -11.02 4.55
CA GLU A 59 3.13 -12.41 4.97
C GLU A 59 3.83 -13.45 4.08
N ILE A 60 4.05 -13.16 2.79
CA ILE A 60 4.80 -14.05 1.88
C ILE A 60 6.25 -14.20 2.35
N VAL A 61 6.88 -13.09 2.76
CA VAL A 61 8.25 -13.05 3.25
C VAL A 61 8.32 -13.72 4.63
N ARG A 62 7.39 -13.37 5.52
CA ARG A 62 7.31 -13.90 6.89
C ARG A 62 7.17 -15.42 6.93
N HIS A 63 6.44 -15.98 5.97
CA HIS A 63 6.24 -17.42 5.84
C HIS A 63 7.30 -18.15 4.98
N ASN A 64 8.35 -17.45 4.53
CA ASN A 64 9.42 -17.99 3.68
C ASN A 64 8.91 -18.87 2.53
N MET A 65 7.97 -18.29 1.77
CA MET A 65 7.24 -19.02 0.74
C MET A 65 8.13 -19.41 -0.44
N PRO A 66 7.95 -20.61 -1.03
CA PRO A 66 8.60 -20.96 -2.29
C PRO A 66 8.26 -19.94 -3.40
N LYS A 67 9.23 -19.63 -4.26
CA LYS A 67 9.12 -18.57 -5.27
C LYS A 67 7.85 -18.67 -6.12
N ASP A 68 7.48 -19.85 -6.59
CA ASP A 68 6.31 -20.02 -7.46
C ASP A 68 5.00 -19.75 -6.72
N GLU A 69 4.91 -20.18 -5.46
CA GLU A 69 3.77 -19.91 -4.59
C GLU A 69 3.69 -18.42 -4.19
N ALA A 70 4.85 -17.81 -3.92
CA ALA A 70 4.98 -16.38 -3.67
C ALA A 70 4.46 -15.56 -4.86
N LEU A 71 4.87 -15.89 -6.08
CA LEU A 71 4.43 -15.21 -7.30
C LEU A 71 2.91 -15.32 -7.49
N ASN A 72 2.34 -16.49 -7.24
CA ASN A 72 0.88 -16.68 -7.31
C ASN A 72 0.15 -15.84 -6.25
N ARG A 73 0.70 -15.72 -5.04
CA ARG A 73 0.11 -14.89 -3.98
C ARG A 73 0.22 -13.40 -4.25
N VAL A 74 1.37 -12.94 -4.75
CA VAL A 74 1.53 -11.55 -5.19
C VAL A 74 0.50 -11.20 -6.25
N ARG A 75 0.28 -12.08 -7.25
CA ARG A 75 -0.74 -11.88 -8.28
C ARG A 75 -2.14 -11.78 -7.69
N LEU A 76 -2.49 -12.71 -6.79
CA LEU A 76 -3.80 -12.70 -6.11
C LEU A 76 -4.04 -11.39 -5.34
N ILE A 77 -3.06 -10.95 -4.53
CA ILE A 77 -3.15 -9.70 -3.77
C ILE A 77 -3.27 -8.50 -4.73
N ALA A 78 -2.42 -8.45 -5.77
CA ALA A 78 -2.44 -7.37 -6.75
C ALA A 78 -3.80 -7.30 -7.46
N ASP A 79 -4.37 -8.42 -7.89
CA ASP A 79 -5.65 -8.44 -8.60
C ASP A 79 -6.83 -8.11 -7.69
N PHE A 80 -6.74 -8.40 -6.40
CA PHE A 80 -7.73 -7.97 -5.41
C PHE A 80 -7.72 -6.45 -5.19
N PHE A 81 -6.54 -5.85 -5.01
CA PHE A 81 -6.42 -4.41 -4.71
C PHE A 81 -6.48 -3.52 -5.96
N ARG A 82 -6.09 -4.03 -7.14
CA ARG A 82 -6.00 -3.25 -8.38
C ARG A 82 -7.29 -2.50 -8.74
N PRO A 83 -8.50 -3.08 -8.66
CA PRO A 83 -9.73 -2.34 -8.93
C PRO A 83 -9.95 -1.17 -7.96
N GLY A 84 -9.63 -1.36 -6.67
CA GLY A 84 -9.70 -0.31 -5.65
C GLY A 84 -8.79 0.87 -5.98
N TRP A 85 -7.53 0.59 -6.34
CA TRP A 85 -6.60 1.63 -6.74
C TRP A 85 -7.00 2.34 -8.03
N LYS A 86 -7.54 1.64 -9.03
CA LYS A 86 -8.09 2.28 -10.24
C LYS A 86 -9.20 3.26 -9.91
N ASN A 87 -10.09 2.91 -8.98
CA ASN A 87 -11.16 3.82 -8.56
C ASN A 87 -10.62 5.06 -7.84
N ILE A 88 -9.53 4.92 -7.08
CA ILE A 88 -8.93 6.03 -6.33
C ILE A 88 -8.17 6.99 -7.24
N TYR A 89 -7.29 6.46 -8.10
CA TYR A 89 -6.43 7.27 -8.95
C TYR A 89 -7.11 7.74 -10.24
N GLY A 90 -8.30 7.24 -10.57
CA GLY A 90 -8.93 7.48 -11.87
C GLY A 90 -8.35 6.53 -12.90
N GLY A 91 -9.16 5.56 -13.33
CA GLY A 91 -8.82 4.56 -14.35
C GLY A 91 -8.95 5.08 -15.77
#